data_AF-A0A661LE50-F1
#
_entry.id   AF-A0A661LE50-F1
#
_cell.length_a   1.000
_cell.length_b   1.000
_cell.length_c   1.000
_cell.angle_alpha   90.00
_cell.angle_beta   90.00
_cell.angle_gamma   90.00
#
_symmetry.space_group_name_H-M   'P 1'
#
loop_
_entity.id
_entity.type
_entity.pdbx_description
1 polymer ?
#
loop_
_entity_poly.entity_id
_entity_poly.type
_entity_poly.pdbx_seq_one_letter_code
_entity_poly.pdbx_strand_id
1 'polypeptide(L)' 'MKEIWEEIKKEIRSELPKNSFSLWISPLSLLERRNGTLVLGCPNRFSKNWVAENYKELIQEKLDKAGLGP' A
#
# COMPACT_ATOMS: atom_id res chain seq x y z
N MET A 1 13.60 -8.45 1.98
CA MET A 1 12.67 -8.14 0.84
C MET A 1 11.19 -7.97 1.27
N LYS A 2 10.89 -7.68 2.54
CA LYS A 2 9.54 -7.24 2.99
C LYS A 2 9.52 -5.80 3.49
N GLU A 3 10.68 -5.14 3.54
CA GLU A 3 10.86 -3.88 4.28
C GLU A 3 10.06 -2.73 3.69
N ILE A 4 10.01 -2.58 2.37
CA ILE A 4 9.40 -1.40 1.75
C ILE A 4 7.88 -1.33 1.94
N TRP A 5 7.15 -2.44 1.79
CA TRP A 5 5.71 -2.42 2.03
C TRP A 5 5.40 -2.22 3.53
N GLU A 6 6.27 -2.71 4.42
CA GLU A 6 6.17 -2.43 5.86
C GLU A 6 6.46 -0.95 6.19
N GLU A 7 7.43 -0.33 5.53
CA GLU A 7 7.73 1.10 5.66
C GLU A 7 6.58 1.97 5.14
N ILE A 8 6.09 1.68 3.92
CA ILE A 8 4.92 2.35 3.35
C ILE A 8 3.71 2.18 4.27
N LYS A 9 3.51 0.99 4.85
CA LYS A 9 2.44 0.76 5.82
C LYS A 9 2.61 1.60 7.08
N LYS A 10 3.84 1.80 7.59
CA LYS A 10 4.09 2.66 8.74
C LYS A 10 3.80 4.13 8.44
N GLU A 11 4.26 4.62 7.29
CA GLU A 11 3.97 5.97 6.78
C GLU A 11 2.46 6.19 6.67
N ILE A 12 1.77 5.30 5.94
CA ILE A 12 0.32 5.36 5.76
C ILE A 12 -0.42 5.26 7.10
N ARG A 13 0.07 4.46 8.06
CA ARG A 13 -0.52 4.36 9.41
C ARG A 13 -0.34 5.64 10.22
N SER A 14 0.70 6.42 9.95
CA SER A 14 0.92 7.72 10.60
C SER A 14 -0.01 8.79 10.05
N GLU A 15 -0.43 8.68 8.79
CA GLU A 15 -1.32 9.65 8.14
C GLU A 15 -2.79 9.25 8.14
N LEU A 16 -3.10 7.96 8.06
CA LEU A 16 -4.47 7.45 8.07
C LEU A 16 -4.92 7.08 9.49
N PRO A 17 -6.21 7.28 9.81
CA PRO A 17 -6.79 6.75 11.03
C PRO A 17 -6.59 5.23 11.14
N LYS A 18 -6.32 4.74 12.36
CA LYS A 18 -6.14 3.30 12.65
C LYS A 18 -7.25 2.43 12.05
N ASN A 19 -8.50 2.90 12.10
CA ASN A 19 -9.64 2.16 11.57
C ASN A 19 -9.54 1.97 10.05
N SER A 20 -9.29 3.05 9.31
CA SER A 20 -9.12 3.01 7.85
C SER A 20 -7.92 2.16 7.45
N PHE A 21 -6.79 2.29 8.15
CA PHE A 21 -5.62 1.46 7.90
C PHE A 21 -5.93 -0.03 8.13
N SER A 22 -6.52 -0.40 9.26
CA SER A 22 -6.83 -1.80 9.58
C SER A 22 -7.85 -2.42 8.64
N LEU A 23 -8.79 -1.63 8.12
CA LEU A 23 -9.82 -2.11 7.20
C LEU A 23 -9.31 -2.27 5.76
N TRP A 24 -8.52 -1.31 5.28
CA TRP A 24 -8.19 -1.21 3.86
C TRP A 24 -6.75 -1.61 3.53
N ILE A 25 -5.79 -1.26 4.40
CA ILE A 25 -4.34 -1.38 4.12
C ILE A 25 -3.75 -2.61 4.81
N SER A 26 -4.13 -2.89 6.05
CA SER A 26 -3.70 -4.08 6.82
C SER A 26 -3.94 -5.41 6.09
N PRO A 27 -5.10 -5.68 5.45
CA PRO A 27 -5.30 -6.93 4.73
C PRO A 27 -4.49 -7.04 3.44
N LEU A 28 -3.82 -5.97 2.99
CA LEU A 28 -2.99 -5.99 1.80
C LEU A 28 -1.63 -6.63 2.09
N SER A 29 -1.33 -7.67 1.33
CA SER A 29 -0.06 -8.39 1.43
C SER A 29 0.79 -8.10 0.20
N LEU A 30 2.08 -7.85 0.40
CA LEU A 30 3.02 -7.75 -0.72
C LEU A 30 3.22 -9.15 -1.31
N LEU A 31 2.79 -9.34 -2.56
CA LEU A 31 2.96 -10.59 -3.29
C LEU A 31 4.30 -10.62 -4.03
N GLU A 32 4.58 -9.55 -4.79
CA GLU A 32 5.79 -9.47 -5.60
C GLU A 32 6.27 -8.03 -5.72
N ARG A 33 7.58 -7.86 -5.92
CA ARG A 33 8.20 -6.57 -6.27
C ARG A 33 9.06 -6.78 -7.52
N ARG A 34 8.79 -6.04 -8.58
CA ARG A 34 9.57 -6.07 -9.83
C ARG A 34 9.81 -4.67 -10.35
N ASN A 35 11.08 -4.30 -10.58
CA ASN A 35 11.49 -3.10 -11.32
C ASN A 35 10.65 -1.84 -11.00
N GLY A 36 10.57 -1.45 -9.74
CA GLY A 36 9.79 -0.26 -9.31
C GLY A 36 8.28 -0.49 -9.13
N THR A 37 7.76 -1.68 -9.45
CA THR A 37 6.34 -2.02 -9.26
C THR A 37 6.15 -2.93 -8.05
N LEU A 38 5.21 -2.57 -7.16
CA LEU A 38 4.73 -3.43 -6.07
C LEU A 38 3.41 -4.11 -6.46
N VAL A 39 3.37 -5.42 -6.36
CA VAL A 39 2.18 -6.23 -6.56
C VAL A 39 1.58 -6.54 -5.19
N LEU A 40 0.45 -5.91 -4.88
CA LEU A 40 -0.29 -6.12 -3.64
C LEU A 40 -1.45 -7.09 -3.84
N GLY A 41 -1.52 -8.10 -2.98
CA GLY A 41 -2.62 -9.03 -2.88
C GLY A 41 -3.66 -8.51 -1.91
N CYS A 42 -4.92 -8.50 -2.34
CA CYS A 42 -6.06 -8.15 -1.51
C CYS A 42 -6.99 -9.37 -1.42
N PRO A 43 -7.46 -9.75 -0.22
CA PRO A 43 -8.37 -10.90 -0.07
C PRO A 43 -9.76 -10.64 -0.67
N ASN A 44 -10.14 -9.37 -0.86
CA ASN A 44 -11.49 -8.99 -1.31
C ASN A 44 -11.45 -8.06 -2.52
N ARG A 45 -12.22 -8.40 -3.58
CA ARG A 45 -12.25 -7.62 -4.82
C ARG A 45 -12.83 -6.21 -4.61
N PHE A 46 -13.84 -6.06 -3.75
CA PHE A 46 -14.41 -4.75 -3.43
C PHE A 46 -13.41 -3.85 -2.71
N SER A 47 -12.71 -4.40 -1.71
CA SER A 47 -11.64 -3.68 -1.01
C SER A 47 -10.51 -3.29 -1.93
N LYS A 48 -10.16 -4.15 -2.90
CA LYS A 48 -9.18 -3.81 -3.95
C LYS A 48 -9.63 -2.58 -4.75
N ASN A 49 -10.88 -2.52 -5.20
CA ASN A 49 -11.38 -1.38 -5.98
C ASN A 49 -11.37 -0.10 -5.14
N TRP A 50 -11.90 -0.18 -3.91
CA TRP A 50 -11.92 0.95 -2.99
C TRP A 50 -10.53 1.50 -2.69
N VAL A 51 -9.55 0.62 -2.43
CA VAL A 51 -8.16 0.99 -2.20
C VAL A 51 -7.54 1.60 -3.46
N ALA A 52 -7.82 1.03 -4.63
CA ALA A 52 -7.31 1.55 -5.89
C ALA A 52 -7.91 2.93 -6.27
N GLU A 53 -9.09 3.26 -5.76
CA GLU A 53 -9.72 4.56 -6.00
C GLU A 53 -9.33 5.59 -4.94
N ASN A 54 -9.28 5.22 -3.66
CA ASN A 54 -9.09 6.16 -2.55
C ASN A 54 -7.63 6.25 -2.07
N TYR A 55 -6.86 5.17 -2.17
CA TYR A 55 -5.51 5.06 -1.61
C TYR A 55 -4.43 4.85 -2.66
N LYS A 56 -4.77 4.71 -3.94
CA LYS A 56 -3.78 4.54 -5.01
C LYS A 56 -2.81 5.70 -5.08
N GLU A 57 -3.32 6.93 -5.08
CA GLU A 57 -2.47 8.13 -5.12
C GLU A 57 -1.58 8.22 -3.87
N LEU A 58 -2.15 7.97 -2.69
CA LEU A 58 -1.40 7.95 -1.44
C LEU A 58 -0.27 6.90 -1.47
N ILE A 59 -0.59 5.66 -1.86
CA ILE A 59 0.39 4.57 -1.95
C ILE A 59 1.46 4.90 -2.99
N GLN A 60 1.09 5.52 -4.11
CA GLN A 60 2.02 5.94 -5.16
C GLN A 60 2.97 7.03 -4.66
N GLU A 61 2.49 8.01 -3.90
CA GLU A 61 3.33 9.03 -3.28
C GLU A 61 4.33 8.41 -2.29
N LYS A 62 3.89 7.44 -1.48
CA LYS A 62 4.80 6.77 -0.53
C LYS A 62 5.82 5.88 -1.22
N LEU A 63 5.42 5.25 -2.32
CA LEU A 63 6.31 4.50 -3.21
C LEU A 63 7.41 5.38 -3.80
N ASP A 64 7.03 6.56 -4.28
CA ASP A 64 7.97 7.54 -4.84
C ASP A 64 8.96 8.03 -3.77
N LYS A 65 8.45 8.44 -2.60
CA LYS A 65 9.27 8.84 -1.44
C LYS A 65 10.21 7.74 -0.96
N ALA A 66 9.81 6.46 -1.05
CA ALA A 66 10.64 5.32 -0.70
C ALA A 66 11.78 5.05 -1.69
N GLY A 67 11.97 5.90 -2.71
CA GLY A 67 13.04 5.77 -3.71
C GLY A 67 12.77 4.67 -4.74
N LEU A 68 11.50 4.36 -4.98
CA LEU A 68 11.04 3.36 -5.95
C LEU A 68 10.20 3.94 -7.09
N GLY A 69 10.01 5.25 -7.12
CA GLY A 69 9.51 5.96 -8.30
C GLY A 69 10.47 5.79 -9.49
N PRO A 70 9.97 5.92 -10.73
CA PRO A 70 10.79 5.78 -11.94
C PRO A 70 12.02 6.69 -11.95
#